data_AF-A0A7I7LJ23-F1
#
_entry.id   AF-A0A7I7LJ23-F1
#
_cell.length_a   1.000
_cell.length_b   1.000
_cell.length_c   1.000
_cell.angle_alpha   90.00
_cell.angle_beta   90.00
_cell.angle_gamma   90.00
#
_symmetry.space_group_name_H-M   'P 1'
#
loop_
_entity.id
_entity.type
_entity.pdbx_description
1 polymer ?
#
loop_
_entity_poly.entity_id
_entity_poly.type
_entity_poly.pdbx_seq_one_letter_code
_entity_poly.pdbx_strand_id
1 'polypeptide(L)'
;MENLCGYAQRDLAVPLLTQSAVDGVPIDIRAANAAAAAWCDEVNALAHSEIQAIPDERLVSERQVLQPLPSLRLQIGAPTVLHKVDRLSCVRYGSARYSVPTRLIGTTVAVVVDHGAVCLGRVCLM
;
A
#
# COMPACT_ATOMS: atom_id res chain seq x y z
N MET A 1 -12.70 -20.39 -5.71
CA MET A 1 -11.99 -19.11 -5.98
C MET A 1 -10.67 -19.14 -5.20
N GLU A 2 -9.74 -19.97 -5.67
CA GLU A 2 -8.40 -20.18 -5.07
C GLU A 2 -7.27 -19.85 -6.07
N ASN A 3 -7.64 -19.53 -7.31
CA ASN A 3 -6.72 -19.45 -8.44
C ASN A 3 -5.70 -18.32 -8.30
N LEU A 4 -6.10 -17.13 -7.83
CA LEU A 4 -5.18 -16.00 -7.72
C LEU A 4 -4.06 -16.25 -6.70
N CYS A 5 -4.40 -16.84 -5.55
CA CYS A 5 -3.41 -17.21 -4.55
C CYS A 5 -2.47 -18.31 -5.08
N GLY A 6 -3.02 -19.28 -5.82
CA GLY A 6 -2.24 -20.33 -6.48
C GLY A 6 -1.25 -19.80 -7.51
N TYR A 7 -1.68 -18.91 -8.41
CA TYR A 7 -0.78 -18.29 -9.40
C TYR A 7 0.26 -17.37 -8.74
N ALA A 8 -0.12 -16.55 -7.76
CA ALA A 8 0.84 -15.73 -7.03
C ALA A 8 1.91 -16.59 -6.32
N GLN A 9 1.52 -17.72 -5.74
CA GLN A 9 2.49 -18.62 -5.11
C GLN A 9 3.41 -19.27 -6.15
N ARG A 10 2.84 -19.78 -7.25
CA ARG A 10 3.57 -20.52 -8.28
C ARG A 10 4.50 -19.63 -9.12
N ASP A 11 4.01 -18.45 -9.51
CA ASP A 11 4.65 -17.63 -10.54
C ASP A 11 5.51 -16.51 -9.93
N LEU A 12 5.18 -16.06 -8.71
CA LEU A 12 5.93 -15.03 -8.00
C LEU A 12 6.69 -15.59 -6.79
N ALA A 13 5.99 -16.13 -5.79
CA ALA A 13 6.59 -16.39 -4.48
C ALA A 13 7.62 -17.54 -4.52
N VAL A 14 7.27 -18.69 -5.09
CA VAL A 14 8.17 -19.86 -5.16
C VAL A 14 9.42 -19.56 -5.98
N PRO A 15 9.35 -18.99 -7.21
CA PRO A 15 10.54 -18.64 -7.98
C PRO A 15 11.44 -17.64 -7.26
N LEU A 16 10.85 -16.58 -6.70
CA LEU A 16 11.59 -15.52 -6.02
C LEU A 16 12.33 -16.02 -4.77
N LEU A 17 11.66 -16.84 -3.95
CA LEU A 17 12.27 -17.42 -2.75
C LEU A 17 13.29 -18.51 -3.10
N THR A 18 13.04 -19.30 -4.14
CA THR A 18 14.01 -20.29 -4.65
C THR A 18 15.28 -19.60 -5.12
N GLN A 19 15.16 -18.52 -5.90
CA GLN A 19 16.31 -17.77 -6.39
C GLN A 19 17.11 -17.13 -5.25
N SER A 20 16.42 -16.52 -4.28
CA SER A 20 17.05 -15.99 -3.06
C SER A 20 17.83 -17.06 -2.29
N ALA A 21 17.29 -18.28 -2.19
CA ALA A 21 17.96 -19.40 -1.54
C ALA A 21 19.19 -19.89 -2.33
N VAL A 22 19.12 -19.95 -3.66
CA VAL A 22 20.24 -20.32 -4.53
C VAL A 22 21.38 -19.30 -4.46
N ASP A 23 21.05 -18.01 -4.48
CA ASP A 23 22.04 -16.93 -4.43
C ASP A 23 22.61 -16.71 -3.01
N GLY A 24 21.98 -17.29 -1.99
CA GLY A 24 22.35 -17.10 -0.59
C GLY A 24 22.11 -15.68 -0.06
N VAL A 25 21.33 -14.87 -0.78
CA VAL A 25 21.01 -13.48 -0.43
C VAL A 25 19.56 -13.40 0.05
N PRO A 26 19.32 -13.05 1.33
CA PRO A 26 17.97 -12.89 1.84
C PRO A 26 17.22 -11.78 1.10
N ILE A 27 15.97 -12.05 0.72
CA ILE A 27 15.09 -11.03 0.17
C ILE A 27 14.46 -10.18 1.28
N ASP A 28 14.59 -8.86 1.16
CA ASP A 28 13.89 -7.94 2.06
C ASP A 28 12.46 -7.63 1.56
N ILE A 29 11.65 -7.01 2.43
CA ILE A 29 10.26 -6.69 2.11
C ILE A 29 10.13 -5.70 0.95
N ARG A 30 11.12 -4.83 0.73
CA ARG A 30 11.07 -3.82 -0.34
C ARG A 30 11.29 -4.48 -1.70
N ALA A 31 12.27 -5.37 -1.79
CA ALA A 31 12.53 -6.18 -2.96
C ALA A 31 11.36 -7.11 -3.28
N ALA A 32 10.77 -7.74 -2.25
CA ALA A 32 9.57 -8.57 -2.42
C ALA A 32 8.38 -7.76 -2.97
N ASN A 33 8.13 -6.56 -2.43
CA ASN A 33 7.07 -5.69 -2.91
C ASN A 33 7.32 -5.20 -4.35
N ALA A 34 8.57 -4.92 -4.73
CA ALA A 34 8.92 -4.53 -6.08
C ALA A 34 8.69 -5.66 -7.08
N ALA A 35 9.08 -6.90 -6.73
CA ALA A 35 8.80 -8.08 -7.54
C ALA A 35 7.29 -8.34 -7.67
N ALA A 36 6.53 -8.15 -6.59
CA ALA A 36 5.08 -8.28 -6.61
C ALA A 36 4.41 -7.24 -7.52
N ALA A 37 4.89 -5.99 -7.52
CA ALA A 37 4.38 -4.95 -8.41
C ALA A 37 4.63 -5.30 -9.88
N ALA A 38 5.86 -5.70 -10.22
CA ALA A 38 6.21 -6.12 -11.58
C ALA A 38 5.38 -7.33 -12.05
N TRP A 39 5.17 -8.30 -11.17
CA TRP A 39 4.32 -9.46 -11.46
C TRP A 39 2.85 -9.08 -11.66
N CYS A 40 2.32 -8.15 -10.86
CA CYS A 40 0.97 -7.62 -11.07
C CYS A 40 0.83 -6.95 -12.44
N ASP A 41 1.80 -6.15 -12.87
CA ASP A 41 1.80 -5.51 -14.18
C ASP A 41 1.81 -6.57 -15.30
N GLU A 42 2.64 -7.62 -15.17
CA GLU A 42 2.68 -8.72 -16.13
C GLU A 42 1.34 -9.46 -16.20
N VAL A 43 0.81 -9.91 -15.06
CA VAL A 43 -0.41 -10.74 -15.03
C VAL A 43 -1.62 -9.95 -15.52
N ASN A 44 -1.74 -8.66 -15.20
CA ASN A 44 -2.89 -7.86 -15.64
C ASN A 44 -2.83 -7.46 -17.13
N ALA A 45 -1.66 -7.57 -17.76
CA ALA A 45 -1.47 -7.34 -19.20
C ALA A 45 -1.77 -8.59 -20.07
N LEU A 46 -1.99 -9.77 -19.46
CA LEU A 46 -2.23 -11.02 -20.17
C LEU A 46 -3.71 -11.41 -20.19
N ALA A 47 -4.11 -12.22 -21.18
CA ALA A 47 -5.46 -12.74 -21.25
C ALA A 47 -5.71 -13.79 -20.14
N HIS A 48 -6.72 -13.56 -19.31
CA HIS A 48 -7.09 -14.46 -18.23
C HIS A 48 -8.14 -15.45 -18.70
N SER A 49 -7.95 -16.74 -18.41
CA SER A 49 -8.89 -17.79 -18.84
C SER A 49 -10.28 -17.68 -18.21
N GLU A 50 -10.38 -17.14 -16.99
CA GLU A 50 -11.64 -17.03 -16.26
C GLU A 50 -12.54 -15.90 -16.78
N ILE A 51 -11.95 -14.76 -17.15
CA ILE A 51 -12.68 -13.61 -17.70
C ILE A 51 -12.63 -13.53 -19.23
N GLN A 52 -11.85 -14.40 -19.88
CA GLN A 52 -11.58 -14.45 -21.32
C GLN A 52 -11.22 -13.07 -21.94
N ALA A 53 -10.49 -12.26 -21.17
CA ALA A 53 -10.11 -10.91 -21.54
C ALA A 53 -8.79 -10.53 -20.85
N ILE A 54 -8.17 -9.46 -21.32
CA ILE A 54 -7.03 -8.82 -20.64
C ILE A 54 -7.58 -7.90 -19.54
N PRO A 55 -7.25 -8.11 -18.25
CA PRO A 55 -7.75 -7.30 -17.15
C PRO A 55 -7.53 -5.80 -17.32
N ASP A 56 -6.34 -5.37 -17.74
CA ASP A 56 -6.02 -3.95 -17.92
C ASP A 56 -6.92 -3.27 -18.96
N GLU A 57 -7.15 -3.93 -20.09
CA GLU A 57 -8.03 -3.41 -21.15
C GLU A 57 -9.48 -3.36 -20.69
N ARG A 58 -9.93 -4.41 -19.99
CA ARG A 58 -11.30 -4.52 -19.49
C ARG A 58 -11.59 -3.47 -18.41
N LEU A 59 -10.64 -3.21 -17.52
CA LEU A 59 -10.76 -2.25 -16.42
C LEU A 59 -11.02 -0.82 -16.94
N VAL A 60 -10.49 -0.45 -18.12
CA VAL A 60 -10.75 0.86 -18.74
C VAL A 60 -12.25 1.09 -18.95
N SER A 61 -12.97 0.05 -19.38
CA SER A 61 -14.41 0.13 -19.61
C SER A 61 -15.19 0.02 -18.30
N GLU A 62 -14.82 -0.91 -17.42
CA GLU A 62 -15.48 -1.10 -16.13
C GLU A 62 -15.37 0.13 -15.23
N ARG A 63 -14.26 0.89 -15.31
CA ARG A 63 -14.07 2.12 -14.53
C ARG A 63 -15.14 3.18 -14.81
N GLN A 64 -15.80 3.14 -15.97
CA GLN A 64 -16.87 4.08 -16.33
C GLN A 64 -18.16 3.86 -15.52
N VAL A 65 -18.36 2.66 -14.98
CA VAL A 65 -19.55 2.31 -14.18
C VAL A 65 -19.28 2.24 -12.67
N LEU A 66 -18.03 2.49 -12.25
CA LEU A 66 -17.68 2.56 -10.84
C LEU A 66 -18.19 3.86 -10.20
N GLN A 67 -18.77 3.74 -9.00
CA GLN A 67 -19.16 4.89 -8.19
C GLN A 67 -17.98 5.38 -7.34
N PRO A 68 -17.93 6.67 -6.98
CA PRO A 68 -16.96 7.15 -6.00
C PRO A 68 -17.13 6.39 -4.68
N LEU A 69 -16.04 6.27 -3.92
CA LEU A 69 -16.09 5.69 -2.59
C LEU A 69 -17.03 6.52 -1.69
N PRO A 70 -17.80 5.87 -0.80
CA PRO A 70 -18.63 6.60 0.17
C PRO A 70 -17.76 7.47 1.08
N SER A 71 -18.32 8.56 1.61
CA SER A 71 -17.61 9.47 2.52
C SER A 71 -17.17 8.77 3.81
N LEU A 72 -18.04 7.93 4.39
CA LEU A 72 -17.67 7.07 5.50
C LEU A 72 -16.93 5.84 4.98
N ARG A 73 -15.60 5.88 5.02
CA ARG A 73 -14.74 4.76 4.64
C ARG A 73 -14.30 3.97 5.85
N LEU A 74 -14.24 2.66 5.68
CA LEU A 74 -13.49 1.80 6.59
C LEU A 74 -12.02 2.22 6.53
N GLN A 75 -11.43 2.51 7.68
CA GLN A 75 -10.00 2.73 7.77
C GLN A 75 -9.30 1.37 7.64
N ILE A 76 -8.71 1.12 6.47
CA ILE A 76 -7.94 -0.09 6.17
C ILE A 76 -6.46 0.29 6.18
N GLY A 77 -5.63 -0.46 6.89
CA GLY A 77 -4.18 -0.26 6.94
C GLY A 77 -3.65 -0.04 8.35
N ALA A 78 -2.41 0.46 8.45
CA ALA A 78 -1.72 0.65 9.71
C ALA A 78 -2.52 1.55 10.67
N PRO A 79 -2.52 1.26 11.99
CA PRO A 79 -3.17 2.09 12.99
C PRO A 79 -2.73 3.55 12.83
N THR A 80 -3.70 4.41 12.55
CA THR A 80 -3.45 5.85 12.43
C THR A 80 -3.93 6.52 13.70
N VAL A 81 -3.02 7.24 14.36
CA VAL A 81 -3.37 8.04 15.54
C VAL A 81 -3.47 9.50 15.13
N LEU A 82 -4.53 10.16 15.56
CA LEU A 82 -4.74 11.58 15.31
C LEU A 82 -4.10 12.41 16.43
N HIS A 83 -3.15 13.27 16.06
CA HIS A 83 -2.50 14.17 17.00
C HIS A 83 -2.64 15.62 16.56
N LYS A 84 -3.00 16.49 17.50
CA LYS A 84 -2.99 17.93 17.29
C LYS A 84 -1.55 18.45 17.33
N VAL A 85 -1.20 19.28 16.35
CA VAL A 85 0.11 19.93 16.30
C VAL A 85 0.18 21.00 17.39
N ASP A 86 1.24 20.92 18.21
CA ASP A 86 1.48 21.87 19.29
C ASP A 86 2.00 23.23 18.78
N ARG A 87 2.14 24.20 19.69
CA ARG A 87 2.62 25.55 19.36
C ARG A 87 4.09 25.59 18.92
N LEU A 88 4.84 24.51 19.15
CA LEU A 88 6.24 24.36 18.72
C LEU A 88 6.33 23.68 17.36
N SER A 89 5.22 23.59 16.60
CA SER A 89 5.16 22.95 15.30
C SER A 89 5.57 21.48 15.35
N CYS A 90 5.14 20.78 16.40
CA CYS A 90 5.51 19.38 16.63
C CYS A 90 4.30 18.51 17.01
N VAL A 91 4.46 17.20 16.81
CA VAL A 91 3.60 16.15 17.39
C VAL A 91 4.44 15.17 18.19
N ARG A 92 3.83 14.59 19.23
CA ARG A 92 4.43 13.53 20.03
C ARG A 92 3.85 12.18 19.64
N TYR A 93 4.71 11.20 19.46
CA TYR A 93 4.33 9.82 19.24
C TYR A 93 5.33 8.90 19.95
N GLY A 94 4.81 8.03 20.84
CA GLY A 94 5.65 7.33 21.81
C GLY A 94 6.42 8.32 22.71
N SER A 95 7.72 8.11 22.86
CA SER A 95 8.63 9.00 23.61
C SER A 95 9.26 10.11 22.77
N ALA A 96 9.04 10.11 21.45
CA ALA A 96 9.69 11.03 20.51
C ALA A 96 8.80 12.22 20.13
N ARG A 97 9.44 13.30 19.70
CA ARG A 97 8.80 14.50 19.13
C ARG A 97 9.23 14.67 17.68
N TYR A 98 8.25 14.86 16.81
CA TYR A 98 8.47 15.01 15.38
C TYR A 98 8.03 16.39 14.93
N SER A 99 8.88 17.09 14.19
CA SER A 99 8.58 18.39 13.61
C SER A 99 7.63 18.26 12.42
N VAL A 100 6.71 19.20 12.29
CA VAL A 100 5.83 19.37 11.12
C VAL A 100 5.95 20.80 10.59
N PRO A 101 5.47 21.09 9.36
CA PRO A 101 5.40 22.46 8.84
C PRO A 101 4.58 23.39 9.74
N THR A 102 5.07 24.61 9.99
CA THR A 102 4.43 25.62 10.88
C THR A 102 3.00 25.97 10.51
N ARG A 103 2.66 25.88 9.22
CA ARG A 103 1.28 26.06 8.71
C ARG A 103 0.27 25.06 9.30
N LEU A 104 0.74 23.99 9.93
CA LEU A 104 -0.09 22.95 10.54
C LEU A 104 -0.29 23.16 12.05
N ILE A 105 0.30 24.19 12.69
CA ILE A 105 0.09 24.47 14.11
C ILE A 105 -1.41 24.57 14.43
N GLY A 106 -1.85 23.85 15.46
CA GLY A 106 -3.26 23.80 15.87
C GLY A 106 -4.15 22.92 14.99
N THR A 107 -3.65 22.38 13.88
CA THR A 107 -4.36 21.38 13.06
C THR A 107 -4.15 19.97 13.59
N THR A 108 -5.04 19.05 13.20
CA THR A 108 -4.87 17.62 13.48
C THR A 108 -4.15 16.96 12.31
N VAL A 109 -3.11 16.19 12.61
CA VAL A 109 -2.39 15.36 11.64
C VAL A 109 -2.58 13.87 11.97
N ALA A 110 -2.57 13.06 10.92
CA ALA A 110 -2.51 11.62 11.00
C ALA A 110 -1.06 11.19 11.22
N VAL A 111 -0.83 10.38 12.25
CA VAL A 111 0.45 9.73 12.54
C VAL A 111 0.30 8.26 12.21
N VAL A 112 1.12 7.78 11.26
CA VAL A 112 1.12 6.40 10.78
C VAL A 112 2.52 5.83 10.97
N VAL A 113 2.60 4.62 11.53
CA VAL A 113 3.85 3.84 11.48
C VAL A 113 3.77 2.93 10.28
N ASP A 114 4.63 3.19 9.31
CA ASP A 114 4.66 2.44 8.07
C ASP A 114 6.08 1.98 7.76
N HIS A 115 6.26 0.66 7.62
CA HIS A 115 7.54 0.06 7.20
C HIS A 115 8.74 0.51 8.05
N GLY A 116 8.54 0.71 9.35
CA GLY A 116 9.57 1.16 10.30
C GLY A 116 9.80 2.68 10.35
N ALA A 117 9.03 3.47 9.61
CA ALA A 117 9.08 4.93 9.62
C ALA A 117 7.81 5.55 10.20
N VAL A 118 7.94 6.71 10.86
CA VAL A 118 6.80 7.52 11.30
C VAL A 118 6.46 8.53 10.20
N CYS A 119 5.27 8.37 9.63
CA CYS A 119 4.74 9.21 8.56
C CYS A 119 3.71 10.19 9.14
N LEU A 120 3.86 11.48 8.82
CA LEU A 120 2.97 12.55 9.26
C LEU A 120 2.23 13.16 8.07
N GLY A 121 0.93 12.93 7.99
CA GLY A 121 0.07 13.42 6.91
C GLY A 121 -1.06 14.30 7.43
N ARG A 122 -1.62 15.17 6.57
CA ARG A 122 -2.93 15.76 6.88
C ARG A 122 -3.94 14.62 6.94
N VAL A 123 -4.88 14.72 7.88
CA VAL A 123 -6.04 13.83 7.87
C VAL A 123 -6.79 14.09 6.57
N CYS A 124 -6.80 13.11 5.66
CA CYS A 124 -7.61 13.15 4.47
C CYS A 124 -9.05 12.80 4.89
N LEU A 125 -9.74 13.75 5.54
CA LEU A 125 -11.19 13.75 5.62
C LEU A 125 -11.68 14.09 4.20
N MET A 126 -11.92 13.07 3.40
CA MET A 126 -12.82 13.17 2.24
C MET A 126 -14.20 12.76 2.72
#